data_AF-A0A258I3Y2-F1
#
_entry.id   AF-A0A258I3Y2-F1
#
_cell.length_a   1.000
_cell.length_b   1.000
_cell.length_c   1.000
_cell.angle_alpha   90.00
_cell.angle_beta   90.00
_cell.angle_gamma   90.00
#
_symmetry.space_group_name_H-M   'P 1'
#
loop_
_entity.id
_entity.type
_entity.pdbx_description
1 polymer ?
#
loop_
_entity_poly.entity_id
_entity_poly.type
_entity_poly.pdbx_seq_one_letter_code
_entity_poly.pdbx_strand_id
1 'polypeptide(L)'
;MKLLTKTALAAGLAFASLAAPFAAAPAMAQAAQKVGIVNLPAVIANSSAYQGAQTAQQTTFAAQLQQAEQRRAALQAQINPLMTAFQTARQAANPDQAALQQQAQQIQQLQQAGQAELNQILAPVSRSETYVTEQIEDRLGAAVQAAAQAAGVTLVLSPDTVLWADNSHNLNEAVLNQLNTALPSVQVTPPEGWVPREMRQQQEAAAAAQGAQGQPATSGR
;
A
#
# COMPACT_ATOMS: atom_id res chain seq x y z
N MET A 1 -40.64 -53.13 -75.21
CA MET A 1 -42.02 -52.88 -75.70
C MET A 1 -42.47 -51.52 -75.18
N LYS A 2 -43.17 -50.78 -76.05
CA LYS A 2 -43.67 -49.40 -75.91
C LYS A 2 -44.67 -49.24 -74.76
N LEU A 3 -44.80 -48.01 -74.24
CA LEU A 3 -46.03 -47.21 -73.96
C LEU A 3 -45.74 -46.23 -72.79
N LEU A 4 -45.53 -44.93 -73.01
CA LEU A 4 -46.48 -43.82 -73.32
C LEU A 4 -46.96 -43.05 -72.06
N THR A 5 -46.44 -41.81 -71.92
CA THR A 5 -47.11 -40.53 -71.57
C THR A 5 -48.03 -40.41 -70.34
N LYS A 6 -47.74 -39.46 -69.43
CA LYS A 6 -48.39 -38.12 -69.35
C LYS A 6 -47.92 -37.31 -68.14
N THR A 7 -47.68 -36.03 -68.39
CA THR A 7 -47.54 -34.90 -67.45
C THR A 7 -48.74 -34.73 -66.52
N ALA A 8 -48.50 -34.38 -65.26
CA ALA A 8 -49.34 -33.44 -64.52
C ALA A 8 -48.54 -32.79 -63.38
N LEU A 9 -48.31 -31.49 -63.54
CA LEU A 9 -47.87 -30.53 -62.55
C LEU A 9 -48.98 -30.33 -61.51
N ALA A 10 -48.69 -30.50 -60.23
CA ALA A 10 -49.48 -29.92 -59.15
C ALA A 10 -48.57 -29.60 -57.96
N ALA A 11 -48.39 -28.31 -57.75
CA ALA A 11 -47.69 -27.74 -56.60
C ALA A 11 -48.43 -28.11 -55.31
N GLY A 12 -47.67 -28.60 -54.33
CA GLY A 12 -48.12 -28.81 -52.96
C GLY A 12 -46.97 -28.50 -52.02
N LEU A 13 -46.89 -27.26 -51.58
CA LEU A 13 -46.02 -26.81 -50.48
C LEU A 13 -46.52 -27.43 -49.18
N ALA A 14 -45.73 -28.31 -48.54
CA ALA A 14 -45.86 -28.59 -47.11
C ALA A 14 -44.59 -29.26 -46.57
N PHE A 15 -43.79 -28.46 -45.86
CA PHE A 15 -42.86 -28.76 -44.77
C PHE A 15 -42.49 -30.24 -44.54
N ALA A 16 -41.33 -30.65 -45.07
CA ALA A 16 -40.57 -31.79 -44.58
C ALA A 16 -39.50 -31.29 -43.61
N SER A 17 -39.60 -31.76 -42.36
CA SER A 17 -38.63 -31.60 -41.28
C SER A 17 -37.23 -32.06 -41.72
N LEU A 18 -36.33 -31.11 -41.99
CA LEU A 18 -34.90 -31.38 -41.93
C LEU A 18 -34.44 -31.18 -40.48
N ALA A 19 -34.04 -32.29 -39.86
CA ALA A 19 -33.15 -32.29 -38.72
C ALA A 19 -31.85 -31.59 -39.12
N ALA A 20 -31.76 -30.29 -38.86
CA ALA A 20 -30.48 -29.62 -38.76
C ALA A 20 -29.89 -29.97 -37.38
N PRO A 21 -28.62 -30.38 -37.27
CA PRO A 21 -27.95 -30.25 -35.99
C PRO A 21 -28.05 -28.78 -35.63
N PHE A 22 -28.72 -28.48 -34.51
CA PHE A 22 -28.51 -27.22 -33.83
C PHE A 22 -27.00 -27.14 -33.60
N ALA A 23 -26.31 -26.44 -34.49
CA ALA A 23 -25.04 -25.84 -34.14
C ALA A 23 -25.39 -24.96 -32.95
N ALA A 24 -25.09 -25.47 -31.75
CA ALA A 24 -24.99 -24.66 -30.57
C ALA A 24 -23.99 -23.57 -30.94
N ALA A 25 -24.51 -22.43 -31.41
CA ALA A 25 -23.74 -21.20 -31.38
C ALA A 25 -23.19 -21.15 -29.96
N PRO A 26 -21.88 -20.95 -29.75
CA PRO A 26 -21.40 -20.69 -28.42
C PRO A 26 -22.23 -19.49 -27.99
N ALA A 27 -23.09 -19.69 -26.99
CA ALA A 27 -23.61 -18.59 -26.22
C ALA A 27 -22.35 -17.79 -25.91
N MET A 28 -22.24 -16.58 -26.45
CA MET A 28 -21.25 -15.65 -25.97
C MET A 28 -21.66 -15.47 -24.52
N ALA A 29 -21.10 -16.32 -23.65
CA ALA A 29 -21.09 -16.12 -22.23
C ALA A 29 -20.65 -14.69 -22.14
N GLN A 30 -21.57 -13.79 -21.75
CA GLN A 30 -21.19 -12.45 -21.35
C GLN A 30 -19.97 -12.71 -20.49
N ALA A 31 -18.80 -12.21 -20.92
CA ALA A 31 -17.58 -12.36 -20.16
C ALA A 31 -17.90 -11.67 -18.84
N ALA A 32 -18.42 -12.44 -17.88
CA ALA A 32 -18.87 -11.94 -16.61
C ALA A 32 -17.59 -11.36 -16.06
N GLN A 33 -17.53 -10.03 -15.99
CA GLN A 33 -16.36 -9.34 -15.48
C GLN A 33 -16.20 -9.87 -14.06
N LYS A 34 -15.28 -10.83 -13.89
CA LYS A 34 -15.02 -11.43 -12.60
C LYS A 34 -14.31 -10.37 -11.80
N VAL A 35 -14.97 -9.93 -10.74
CA VAL A 35 -14.44 -8.96 -9.78
C VAL A 35 -13.75 -9.76 -8.68
N GLY A 36 -12.55 -9.35 -8.31
CA GLY A 36 -11.83 -9.85 -7.15
C GLY A 36 -11.71 -8.77 -6.09
N ILE A 37 -11.53 -9.17 -4.84
CA ILE A 37 -11.38 -8.28 -3.69
C ILE A 37 -10.06 -8.61 -3.04
N VAL A 38 -9.25 -7.57 -2.80
CA VAL A 38 -7.95 -7.70 -2.15
C VAL A 38 -7.83 -6.67 -1.04
N ASN A 39 -7.54 -7.15 0.17
CA ASN A 39 -7.10 -6.34 1.29
C ASN A 39 -5.57 -6.26 1.27
N LEU A 40 -5.04 -5.22 0.60
CA LEU A 40 -3.60 -5.02 0.46
C LEU A 40 -2.87 -4.89 1.81
N PRO A 41 -3.36 -4.10 2.79
CA PRO A 41 -2.75 -4.07 4.13
C PRO A 41 -2.63 -5.44 4.79
N ALA A 42 -3.68 -6.27 4.70
CA ALA A 42 -3.66 -7.62 5.26
C ALA A 42 -2.67 -8.53 4.52
N VAL A 43 -2.59 -8.44 3.19
CA VAL A 43 -1.63 -9.22 2.40
C VAL A 43 -0.19 -8.84 2.73
N ILE A 44 0.10 -7.54 2.84
CA ILE A 44 1.44 -7.05 3.25
C ILE A 44 1.79 -7.60 4.64
N ALA A 45 0.90 -7.41 5.62
CA ALA A 45 1.14 -7.81 7.00
C ALA A 45 1.36 -9.33 7.17
N ASN A 46 0.70 -10.14 6.34
CA ASN A 46 0.84 -11.61 6.35
C ASN A 46 1.97 -12.13 5.45
N SER A 47 2.65 -11.27 4.68
CA SER A 47 3.75 -11.69 3.81
C SER A 47 4.97 -12.17 4.59
N SER A 48 5.68 -13.16 4.05
CA SER A 48 6.93 -13.67 4.65
C SER A 48 8.01 -12.58 4.70
N ALA A 49 8.05 -11.74 3.67
CA ALA A 49 8.92 -10.57 3.62
C ALA A 49 8.68 -9.63 4.80
N TYR A 50 7.42 -9.24 5.07
CA TYR A 50 7.09 -8.33 6.17
C TYR A 50 7.34 -8.95 7.54
N GLN A 51 6.93 -10.20 7.75
CA GLN A 51 7.18 -10.90 9.01
C GLN A 51 8.68 -11.06 9.29
N GLY A 52 9.44 -11.49 8.28
CA GLY A 52 10.91 -11.59 8.38
C GLY A 52 11.57 -10.24 8.62
N ALA A 53 11.07 -9.18 7.98
CA ALA A 53 11.55 -7.82 8.19
C ALA A 53 11.34 -7.35 9.62
N GLN A 54 10.17 -7.60 10.23
CA GLN A 54 9.90 -7.20 11.61
C GLN A 54 10.89 -7.87 12.59
N THR A 55 11.15 -9.17 12.44
CA THR A 55 12.13 -9.87 13.28
C THR A 55 13.55 -9.33 13.06
N ALA A 56 13.93 -9.10 11.80
CA ALA A 56 15.24 -8.56 11.47
C ALA A 56 15.41 -7.11 11.96
N GLN A 57 14.38 -6.27 11.90
CA GLN A 57 14.37 -4.90 12.43
C GLN A 57 14.54 -4.89 13.94
N GLN A 58 13.79 -5.72 14.68
CA GLN A 58 13.92 -5.82 16.13
C GLN A 58 15.37 -6.16 16.54
N THR A 59 16.02 -7.06 15.78
CA THR A 59 17.41 -7.45 16.05
C THR A 59 18.40 -6.37 15.64
N THR A 60 18.25 -5.81 14.43
CA THR A 60 19.18 -4.83 13.84
C THR A 60 19.16 -3.51 14.61
N PHE A 61 17.99 -3.09 15.09
CA PHE A 61 17.78 -1.82 15.78
C PHE A 61 17.56 -1.95 17.29
N ALA A 62 17.85 -3.12 17.87
CA ALA A 62 17.66 -3.37 19.30
C ALA A 62 18.33 -2.30 20.19
N ALA A 63 19.55 -1.90 19.84
CA ALA A 63 20.30 -0.89 20.57
C ALA A 63 19.61 0.49 20.53
N GLN A 64 19.13 0.91 19.36
CA GLN A 64 18.43 2.19 19.18
C GLN A 64 17.08 2.18 19.90
N LEU A 65 16.34 1.07 19.84
CA LEU A 65 15.08 0.91 20.55
C LEU A 65 15.28 0.99 22.07
N GLN A 66 16.30 0.28 22.59
CA GLN A 66 16.65 0.33 24.01
C GLN A 66 17.10 1.74 24.43
N GLN A 67 17.92 2.41 23.61
CA GLN A 67 18.36 3.78 23.87
C GLN A 67 17.17 4.76 23.89
N ALA A 68 16.24 4.63 22.95
CA ALA A 68 15.04 5.46 22.89
C ALA A 68 14.16 5.24 24.13
N GLU A 69 14.01 3.99 24.59
CA GLU A 69 13.25 3.67 25.80
C GLU A 69 13.90 4.24 27.06
N GLN A 70 15.22 4.08 27.21
CA GLN A 70 15.98 4.69 28.31
C GLN A 70 15.85 6.22 28.29
N ARG A 71 15.91 6.85 27.11
CA ARG A 71 15.75 8.30 26.98
C ARG A 71 14.33 8.75 27.32
N ARG A 72 13.29 8.03 26.90
CA ARG A 72 11.90 8.30 27.28
C ARG A 72 11.74 8.27 28.79
N ALA A 73 12.23 7.23 29.45
CA ALA A 73 12.17 7.09 30.90
C ALA A 73 12.93 8.24 31.61
N ALA A 74 14.12 8.59 31.14
CA ALA A 74 14.92 9.68 31.69
C ALA A 74 14.25 11.05 31.51
N LEU A 75 13.62 11.32 30.36
CA LEU A 75 12.85 12.54 30.12
C LEU A 75 11.64 12.62 31.04
N GLN A 76 10.91 11.51 31.19
CA GLN A 76 9.75 11.46 32.08
C GLN A 76 10.13 11.68 33.54
N ALA A 77 11.24 11.08 33.99
CA ALA A 77 11.78 11.30 35.33
C ALA A 77 12.21 12.76 35.59
N GLN A 78 12.67 13.48 34.56
CA GLN A 78 13.02 14.91 34.64
C GLN A 78 11.79 15.83 34.60
N ILE A 79 10.81 15.53 33.74
CA ILE A 79 9.64 16.39 33.51
C ILE A 79 8.61 16.24 34.63
N ASN A 80 8.37 15.03 35.13
CA ASN A 80 7.38 14.77 36.18
C ASN A 80 7.53 15.67 37.42
N PRO A 81 8.72 15.80 38.06
CA PRO A 81 8.88 16.68 39.22
C PRO A 81 8.67 18.15 38.85
N LEU A 82 9.10 18.59 37.66
CA LEU A 82 8.88 19.96 37.19
C LEU A 82 7.39 20.26 36.99
N MET A 83 6.62 19.32 36.45
CA MET A 83 5.17 19.42 36.30
C MET A 83 4.48 19.49 37.67
N THR A 84 4.85 18.62 38.61
CA THR A 84 4.30 18.65 39.98
C THR A 84 4.62 19.95 40.70
N ALA A 85 5.87 20.44 40.59
CA ALA A 85 6.28 21.71 41.16
C ALA A 85 5.52 22.89 40.53
N PHE A 86 5.34 22.90 39.21
CA PHE A 86 4.55 23.91 38.50
C PHE A 86 3.09 23.91 38.97
N GLN A 87 2.47 22.74 39.04
CA GLN A 87 1.09 22.56 39.49
C GLN A 87 0.90 23.02 40.95
N THR A 88 1.91 22.79 41.80
CA THR A 88 1.92 23.21 43.22
C THR A 88 2.09 24.72 43.35
N ALA A 89 3.07 25.30 42.63
CA ALA A 89 3.33 26.73 42.63
C ALA A 89 2.12 27.53 42.10
N ARG A 90 1.38 26.99 41.13
CA ARG A 90 0.14 27.59 40.61
C ARG A 90 -1.01 27.62 41.63
N GLN A 91 -1.04 26.72 42.60
CA GLN A 91 -2.10 26.62 43.61
C GLN A 91 -1.77 27.40 44.89
N ALA A 92 -0.57 27.97 44.98
CA ALA A 92 -0.17 28.80 46.12
C ALA A 92 -1.06 30.04 46.23
N ALA A 93 -1.27 30.54 47.45
CA ALA A 93 -2.11 31.71 47.72
C ALA A 93 -1.62 33.00 47.05
N ASN A 94 -0.32 33.09 46.75
CA ASN A 94 0.27 34.20 45.98
C ASN A 94 1.34 33.65 45.01
N PRO A 95 0.96 33.20 43.81
CA PRO A 95 1.87 32.56 42.88
C PRO A 95 2.82 33.57 42.24
N ASP A 96 4.12 33.25 42.18
CA ASP A 96 5.09 34.03 41.43
C ASP A 96 4.92 33.79 39.92
N GLN A 97 4.28 34.74 39.25
CA GLN A 97 3.97 34.67 37.83
C GLN A 97 5.23 34.59 36.94
N ALA A 98 6.35 35.20 37.35
CA ALA A 98 7.59 35.17 36.59
C ALA A 98 8.25 33.79 36.69
N ALA A 99 8.30 33.23 37.90
CA ALA A 99 8.81 31.88 38.13
C ALA A 99 7.97 30.81 37.41
N LEU A 100 6.64 30.94 37.42
CA LEU A 100 5.74 30.05 36.69
C LEU A 100 5.96 30.11 35.17
N GLN A 101 6.14 31.30 34.60
CA GLN A 101 6.44 31.44 33.18
C GLN A 101 7.77 30.78 32.81
N GLN A 102 8.81 30.98 33.62
CA GLN A 102 10.11 30.33 33.41
C GLN A 102 10.02 28.81 33.48
N GLN A 103 9.30 28.29 34.47
CA GLN A 103 9.12 26.84 34.64
C GLN A 103 8.32 26.23 33.50
N ALA A 104 7.27 26.90 33.02
CA ALA A 104 6.52 26.48 31.85
C ALA A 104 7.40 26.43 30.58
N GLN A 105 8.23 27.46 30.36
CA GLN A 105 9.17 27.51 29.25
C GLN A 105 10.20 26.37 29.33
N GLN A 106 10.73 26.11 30.53
CA GLN A 106 11.68 25.01 30.75
C GLN A 106 11.07 23.64 30.43
N ILE A 107 9.83 23.39 30.90
CA ILE A 107 9.11 22.14 30.62
C ILE A 107 8.88 21.99 29.11
N GLN A 108 8.45 23.05 28.43
CA GLN A 108 8.24 23.04 26.98
C GLN A 108 9.55 22.76 26.22
N GLN A 109 10.65 23.41 26.60
CA GLN A 109 11.96 23.19 25.99
C GLN A 109 12.44 21.74 26.18
N LEU A 110 12.29 21.17 27.39
CA LEU A 110 12.65 19.77 27.66
C LEU A 110 11.82 18.79 26.83
N GLN A 111 10.52 19.04 26.67
CA GLN A 111 9.66 18.22 25.82
C GLN A 111 10.10 18.28 24.35
N GLN A 112 10.35 19.48 23.82
CA GLN A 112 10.77 19.67 22.42
C GLN A 112 12.13 19.04 22.15
N ALA A 113 13.13 19.31 23.00
CA ALA A 113 14.46 18.73 22.89
C ALA A 113 14.43 17.20 23.07
N GLY A 114 13.60 16.71 24.00
CA GLY A 114 13.38 15.29 24.20
C GLY A 114 12.80 14.60 22.97
N GLN A 115 11.78 15.18 22.36
CA GLN A 115 11.17 14.65 21.14
C GLN A 115 12.16 14.67 19.96
N ALA A 116 12.93 15.76 19.81
CA ALA A 116 13.94 15.86 18.76
C ALA A 116 15.02 14.78 18.90
N GLU A 117 15.49 14.51 20.12
CA GLU A 117 16.47 13.46 20.35
C GLU A 117 15.89 12.06 20.10
N LEU A 118 14.66 11.79 20.56
CA LEU A 118 13.99 10.52 20.27
C LEU A 118 13.80 10.30 18.76
N ASN A 119 13.44 11.36 18.03
CA ASN A 119 13.34 11.30 16.58
C ASN A 119 14.70 10.99 15.94
N GLN A 120 15.81 11.53 16.46
CA GLN A 120 17.15 11.21 15.96
C GLN A 120 17.55 9.76 16.25
N ILE A 121 17.26 9.25 17.45
CA ILE A 121 17.55 7.86 17.84
C ILE A 121 16.73 6.88 16.97
N LEU A 122 15.46 7.20 16.71
CA LEU A 122 14.54 6.36 15.96
C LEU A 122 14.53 6.62 14.44
N ALA A 123 15.23 7.65 13.96
CA ALA A 123 15.40 7.94 12.54
C ALA A 123 15.83 6.72 11.71
N PRO A 124 16.84 5.91 12.11
CA PRO A 124 17.21 4.72 11.35
C PRO A 124 16.09 3.67 11.29
N VAL A 125 15.28 3.55 12.34
CA VAL A 125 14.13 2.62 12.38
C VAL A 125 13.06 3.07 11.39
N SER A 126 12.67 4.35 11.43
CA SER A 126 11.68 4.90 10.50
C SER A 126 12.14 4.81 9.03
N ARG A 127 13.43 5.04 8.76
CA ARG A 127 14.01 4.84 7.42
C ARG A 127 13.96 3.37 6.98
N SER A 128 14.22 2.44 7.90
CA SER A 128 14.11 1.01 7.64
C SER A 128 12.68 0.62 7.29
N GLU A 129 11.69 1.07 8.06
CA GLU A 129 10.27 0.79 7.80
C GLU A 129 9.85 1.27 6.42
N THR A 130 10.22 2.50 6.07
CA THR A 130 9.94 3.07 4.75
C THR A 130 10.56 2.21 3.64
N TYR A 131 11.82 1.81 3.79
CA TYR A 131 12.51 0.99 2.80
C TYR A 131 11.93 -0.43 2.65
N VAL A 132 11.52 -1.05 3.75
CA VAL A 132 10.85 -2.36 3.75
C VAL A 132 9.51 -2.26 3.02
N THR A 133 8.70 -1.25 3.34
CA THR A 133 7.41 -1.02 2.69
C THR A 133 7.59 -0.78 1.19
N GLU A 134 8.53 0.07 0.78
CA GLU A 134 8.80 0.32 -0.64
C GLU A 134 9.15 -0.97 -1.41
N GLN A 135 10.02 -1.82 -0.84
CA GLN A 135 10.39 -3.09 -1.48
C GLN A 135 9.19 -4.03 -1.67
N ILE A 136 8.27 -4.05 -0.70
CA ILE A 136 7.05 -4.87 -0.78
C ILE A 136 6.09 -4.28 -1.82
N GLU A 137 5.86 -2.97 -1.79
CA GLU A 137 4.98 -2.27 -2.72
C GLU A 137 5.42 -2.43 -4.19
N ASP A 138 6.73 -2.44 -4.45
CA ASP A 138 7.29 -2.65 -5.79
C ASP A 138 6.95 -4.02 -6.38
N ARG A 139 6.67 -5.02 -5.54
CA ARG A 139 6.28 -6.37 -5.96
C ARG A 139 4.79 -6.62 -5.85
N LEU A 140 4.10 -5.86 -4.99
CA LEU A 140 2.69 -6.03 -4.69
C LEU A 140 1.81 -5.85 -5.93
N GLY A 141 2.04 -4.82 -6.73
CA GLY A 141 1.25 -4.58 -7.95
C GLY A 141 1.31 -5.74 -8.94
N ALA A 142 2.51 -6.28 -9.17
CA ALA A 142 2.72 -7.44 -10.04
C ALA A 142 2.09 -8.72 -9.44
N ALA A 143 2.18 -8.91 -8.13
CA ALA A 143 1.55 -10.04 -7.44
C ALA A 143 0.01 -10.00 -7.56
N VAL A 144 -0.60 -8.81 -7.41
CA VAL A 144 -2.05 -8.60 -7.60
C VAL A 144 -2.45 -8.93 -9.03
N GLN A 145 -1.69 -8.44 -10.01
CA GLN A 145 -1.98 -8.69 -11.42
C GLN A 145 -1.84 -10.19 -11.77
N ALA A 146 -0.80 -10.86 -11.28
CA ALA A 146 -0.59 -12.29 -11.51
C ALA A 146 -1.71 -13.14 -10.88
N ALA A 147 -2.10 -12.83 -9.64
CA ALA A 147 -3.22 -13.48 -8.97
C ALA A 147 -4.55 -13.26 -9.70
N ALA A 148 -4.81 -12.02 -10.14
CA ALA A 148 -6.02 -11.70 -10.90
C ALA A 148 -6.07 -12.46 -12.24
N GLN A 149 -4.96 -12.50 -12.99
CA GLN A 149 -4.87 -13.25 -14.24
C GLN A 149 -5.09 -14.75 -14.02
N ALA A 150 -4.46 -15.34 -13.00
CA ALA A 150 -4.63 -16.75 -12.65
C ALA A 150 -6.07 -17.09 -12.26
N ALA A 151 -6.79 -16.16 -11.61
CA ALA A 151 -8.18 -16.30 -11.23
C ALA A 151 -9.18 -15.92 -12.34
N GLY A 152 -8.71 -15.40 -13.48
CA GLY A 152 -9.55 -14.84 -14.54
C GLY A 152 -10.34 -13.60 -14.12
N VAL A 153 -9.85 -12.88 -13.11
CA VAL A 153 -10.39 -11.61 -12.60
C VAL A 153 -9.88 -10.46 -13.44
N THR A 154 -10.78 -9.56 -13.82
CA THR A 154 -10.48 -8.41 -14.69
C THR A 154 -10.57 -7.07 -13.95
N LEU A 155 -11.14 -7.07 -12.75
CA LEU A 155 -11.25 -5.91 -11.88
C LEU A 155 -10.96 -6.33 -10.44
N VAL A 156 -10.00 -5.68 -9.79
CA VAL A 156 -9.71 -5.88 -8.37
C VAL A 156 -10.17 -4.66 -7.59
N LEU A 157 -10.93 -4.89 -6.53
CA LEU A 157 -11.44 -3.85 -5.64
C LEU A 157 -10.83 -3.98 -4.24
N SER A 158 -10.75 -2.85 -3.55
CA SER A 158 -10.43 -2.79 -2.13
C SER A 158 -11.68 -3.07 -1.30
N PRO A 159 -11.57 -3.74 -0.13
CA PRO A 159 -12.72 -4.08 0.71
C PRO A 159 -13.53 -2.86 1.17
N ASP A 160 -12.90 -1.69 1.33
CA ASP A 160 -13.56 -0.45 1.76
C ASP A 160 -14.63 0.06 0.78
N THR A 161 -14.58 -0.42 -0.47
CA THR A 161 -15.55 -0.06 -1.53
C THR A 161 -16.68 -1.08 -1.68
N VAL A 162 -16.63 -2.19 -0.94
CA VAL A 162 -17.54 -3.33 -1.10
C VAL A 162 -18.40 -3.51 0.14
N LEU A 163 -19.72 -3.38 0.00
CA LEU A 163 -20.66 -3.59 1.10
C LEU A 163 -20.83 -5.07 1.47
N TRP A 164 -20.84 -5.95 0.46
CA TRP A 164 -20.93 -7.39 0.63
C TRP A 164 -20.42 -8.10 -0.62
N ALA A 165 -19.70 -9.19 -0.42
CA ALA A 165 -19.33 -10.16 -1.45
C ALA A 165 -19.11 -11.51 -0.79
N ASP A 166 -19.29 -12.60 -1.55
CA ASP A 166 -18.96 -13.92 -1.06
C ASP A 166 -17.43 -14.17 -1.09
N ASN A 167 -16.97 -15.17 -0.35
CA ASN A 167 -15.53 -15.47 -0.22
C ASN A 167 -14.87 -15.89 -1.53
N SER A 168 -15.62 -16.35 -2.54
CA SER A 168 -15.08 -16.70 -3.86
C SER A 168 -14.46 -15.50 -4.59
N HIS A 169 -14.85 -14.28 -4.22
CA HIS A 169 -14.25 -13.05 -4.74
C HIS A 169 -12.96 -12.66 -4.01
N ASN A 170 -12.62 -13.27 -2.88
CA ASN A 170 -11.43 -12.92 -2.10
C ASN A 170 -10.17 -13.47 -2.75
N LEU A 171 -9.25 -12.59 -3.15
CA LEU A 171 -7.97 -12.94 -3.76
C LEU A 171 -6.78 -12.84 -2.80
N ASN A 172 -6.98 -12.50 -1.51
CA ASN A 172 -5.89 -12.27 -0.55
C ASN A 172 -4.85 -13.39 -0.53
N GLU A 173 -5.29 -14.65 -0.39
CA GLU A 173 -4.40 -15.82 -0.35
C GLU A 173 -3.63 -16.00 -1.68
N ALA A 174 -4.30 -15.76 -2.82
CA ALA A 174 -3.67 -15.86 -4.12
C ALA A 174 -2.59 -14.78 -4.29
N VAL A 175 -2.88 -13.53 -3.91
CA VAL A 175 -1.92 -12.42 -3.95
C VAL A 175 -0.78 -12.67 -2.97
N LEU A 176 -1.07 -13.14 -1.75
CA LEU A 176 -0.08 -13.48 -0.74
C LEU A 176 0.91 -14.53 -1.25
N ASN A 177 0.43 -15.59 -1.88
CA ASN A 177 1.28 -16.63 -2.45
C ASN A 177 2.17 -16.09 -3.59
N GLN A 178 1.62 -15.26 -4.47
CA GLN A 178 2.40 -14.60 -5.52
C GLN A 178 3.46 -13.67 -4.94
N LEU A 179 3.10 -12.87 -3.93
CA LEU A 179 4.01 -11.95 -3.26
C LEU A 179 5.14 -12.71 -2.56
N ASN A 180 4.85 -13.76 -1.80
CA ASN A 180 5.86 -14.57 -1.12
C ASN A 180 6.79 -15.29 -2.10
N THR A 181 6.29 -15.67 -3.28
CA THR A 181 7.11 -16.27 -4.35
C THR A 181 8.04 -15.23 -4.99
N ALA A 182 7.53 -14.03 -5.26
CA ALA A 182 8.30 -12.95 -5.89
C ALA A 182 9.28 -12.26 -4.93
N LEU A 183 8.94 -12.23 -3.64
CA LEU A 183 9.67 -11.53 -2.59
C LEU A 183 9.64 -12.35 -1.29
N PRO A 184 10.49 -13.39 -1.18
CA PRO A 184 10.50 -14.23 0.01
C PRO A 184 11.07 -13.50 1.23
N SER A 185 12.00 -12.56 1.03
CA SER A 185 12.64 -11.74 2.04
C SER A 185 12.98 -10.35 1.52
N VAL A 186 13.21 -9.42 2.44
CA VAL A 186 13.60 -8.02 2.16
C VAL A 186 14.75 -7.61 3.07
N GLN A 187 15.48 -6.57 2.65
CA GLN A 187 16.54 -6.00 3.48
C GLN A 187 15.97 -4.88 4.36
N VAL A 188 16.34 -4.90 5.65
CA VAL A 188 15.87 -3.92 6.62
C VAL A 188 16.77 -2.68 6.70
N THR A 189 18.02 -2.77 6.27
CA THR A 189 18.92 -1.61 6.24
C THR A 189 18.92 -1.01 4.83
N PRO A 190 18.50 0.26 4.67
CA PRO A 190 18.60 0.94 3.39
C PRO A 190 20.06 1.03 2.92
N PRO A 191 20.34 0.87 1.62
CA PRO A 191 21.69 1.03 1.10
C PRO A 191 22.16 2.49 1.20
N GLU A 192 23.48 2.71 1.16
CA GLU A 192 24.03 4.06 1.17
C GLU A 192 23.50 4.91 0.01
N GLY A 193 23.21 6.18 0.27
CA GLY A 193 22.61 7.10 -0.70
C GLY A 193 21.11 6.87 -0.96
N TRP A 194 20.48 5.87 -0.33
CA TRP A 194 19.05 5.67 -0.49
C TRP A 194 18.24 6.81 0.13
N VAL A 195 17.28 7.30 -0.66
CA VAL A 195 16.29 8.31 -0.27
C VAL A 195 14.88 7.77 -0.58
N PRO A 196 13.88 8.05 0.28
CA PRO A 196 12.51 7.63 0.06
C PRO A 196 11.96 8.08 -1.29
N ARG A 197 11.08 7.26 -1.89
CA ARG A 197 10.45 7.57 -3.18
C ARG A 197 9.73 8.91 -3.21
N GLU A 198 9.06 9.33 -2.15
CA GLU A 198 8.40 10.63 -2.11
C GLU A 198 9.40 11.79 -2.25
N MET A 199 10.58 11.67 -1.64
CA MET A 199 11.66 12.65 -1.81
C MET A 199 12.23 12.62 -3.22
N ARG A 200 12.43 11.43 -3.80
CA ARG A 200 12.92 11.30 -5.19
C ARG A 200 11.96 11.97 -6.18
N GLN A 201 10.67 11.67 -6.07
CA GLN A 201 9.63 12.27 -6.91
C GLN A 201 9.59 13.80 -6.77
N GLN A 202 9.75 14.34 -5.55
CA GLN A 202 9.84 15.79 -5.35
C GLN A 202 11.11 16.40 -5.98
N GLN A 203 12.25 15.73 -5.87
CA GLN A 203 13.50 16.20 -6.49
C GLN A 203 13.41 16.17 -8.02
N GLU A 204 12.83 15.12 -8.59
CA GLU A 204 12.60 14.98 -10.03
C GLU A 204 11.64 16.06 -10.55
N ALA A 205 10.55 16.33 -9.82
CA ALA A 205 9.62 17.40 -10.16
C ALA A 205 10.27 18.79 -10.10
N ALA A 206 11.12 19.04 -9.11
CA ALA A 206 11.87 20.31 -9.00
C ALA A 206 12.91 20.47 -10.12
N ALA A 207 13.61 19.40 -10.51
CA ALA A 207 14.57 19.41 -11.61
C ALA A 207 13.88 19.66 -12.97
N ALA A 208 12.72 19.05 -13.20
CA ALA A 208 11.92 19.27 -14.40
C ALA A 208 11.44 20.73 -14.53
N ALA A 209 11.09 21.37 -13.41
CA ALA A 209 10.69 22.79 -13.38
C ALA A 209 11.87 23.74 -13.69
N GLN A 210 13.09 23.41 -13.28
CA GLN A 210 14.28 24.22 -13.56
C GLN A 210 14.80 24.02 -14.99
N GLY A 211 14.70 22.82 -15.55
CA GLY A 211 15.05 22.53 -16.95
C GLY A 211 14.17 23.26 -17.98
N ALA A 212 12.92 23.55 -17.64
CA ALA A 212 12.00 24.31 -18.49
C ALA A 212 12.27 25.83 -18.54
N GLN A 213 13.05 26.38 -17.60
CA GLN A 213 13.41 27.81 -17.56
C GLN A 213 14.77 28.11 -18.21
N GLY A 214 15.54 27.07 -18.57
CA GLY A 214 16.91 27.18 -19.09
C GLY A 214 17.05 27.09 -20.61
N GLN A 215 15.96 27.02 -21.40
CA GLN A 215 16.06 27.06 -22.86
C GLN A 215 16.22 28.53 -23.32
N PRO A 216 17.42 28.97 -23.75
CA PRO A 216 17.56 30.30 -24.33
C PRO A 216 16.74 30.31 -25.63
N ALA A 217 15.83 31.28 -25.73
CA ALA A 217 15.20 31.61 -26.99
C ALA A 217 16.32 31.93 -27.99
N THR A 218 16.66 30.96 -28.83
CA THR A 218 17.50 31.16 -30.00
C THR A 218 16.79 32.21 -30.84
N SER A 219 17.29 33.45 -30.69
CA SER A 219 16.81 34.62 -31.38
C SER A 219 17.32 34.52 -32.81
N GLY A 220 16.67 33.68 -33.60
CA GLY A 220 16.90 33.51 -35.02
C GLY A 220 15.79 34.21 -35.79
N ARG A 221 15.98 35.51 -36.07
CA ARG A 221 15.63 36.17 -37.35
C ARG A 221 16.00 37.64 -37.34
#